data_AF-A0A316FGK4-F1
#
_entry.id   AF-A0A316FGK4-F1
#
_cell.length_a   1.000
_cell.length_b   1.000
_cell.length_c   1.000
_cell.angle_alpha   90.00
_cell.angle_beta   90.00
_cell.angle_gamma   90.00
#
_symmetry.space_group_name_H-M   'P 1'
#
loop_
_entity.id
_entity.type
_entity.pdbx_description
1 polymer ?
#
loop_
_entity_poly.entity_id
_entity_poly.type
_entity_poly.pdbx_seq_one_letter_code
_entity_poly.pdbx_strand_id
1 'polypeptide(L)'
;MPALAALHCRRRRRRRVAGGAYQGWDDITAALGWPSLPGENPQAVSLYPYGRDDADPIAYVVTAGDHAYAFDYNASQPWRLGAALLDELPSSRSFSAEEAMPVAGLHLDIPAKRAGVWCIEPLDGLESWWPSLWPGWELSLWDDDAGHQPVRFPAFDLDRWLYELAERVHRHWAVRETLMAHGLDPDGPESVIGFVQSHLATGLTVQDRDAVLDAILPGSATTINAADAALFR
;
A
#
# COMPACT_ATOMS: atom_id res chain seq x y z
N MET A 1 11.26 27.68 -36.35
CA MET A 1 10.13 27.03 -37.07
C MET A 1 10.70 26.33 -38.28
N PRO A 2 10.44 25.04 -38.57
CA PRO A 2 9.17 24.28 -38.52
C PRO A 2 9.32 22.97 -37.68
N ALA A 3 8.43 21.98 -37.55
CA ALA A 3 7.02 21.73 -37.85
C ALA A 3 6.57 20.52 -37.00
N LEU A 4 5.30 20.52 -36.56
CA LEU A 4 4.55 19.32 -36.21
C LEU A 4 4.43 18.39 -37.43
N ALA A 5 4.49 17.06 -37.23
CA ALA A 5 3.41 16.13 -37.61
C ALA A 5 3.78 14.65 -37.41
N ALA A 6 2.77 13.94 -36.90
CA ALA A 6 2.37 12.57 -37.20
C ALA A 6 3.11 11.39 -36.54
N LEU A 7 2.41 10.88 -35.51
CA LEU A 7 2.16 9.46 -35.25
C LEU A 7 2.40 8.55 -36.48
N HIS A 8 3.27 7.56 -36.32
CA HIS A 8 3.09 6.27 -36.99
C HIS A 8 3.40 5.12 -36.03
N CYS A 9 2.30 4.49 -35.62
CA CYS A 9 2.24 3.23 -34.91
C CYS A 9 2.87 2.11 -35.76
N ARG A 10 3.92 1.46 -35.27
CA ARG A 10 4.28 0.09 -35.71
C ARG A 10 4.54 -0.79 -34.49
N ARG A 11 3.47 -1.47 -34.10
CA ARG A 11 3.48 -2.70 -33.30
C ARG A 11 4.49 -3.72 -33.88
N ARG A 12 5.41 -4.21 -33.07
CA ARG A 12 5.81 -5.62 -33.08
C ARG A 12 5.83 -6.16 -31.66
N ARG A 13 4.85 -7.03 -31.41
CA ARG A 13 4.65 -7.79 -30.17
C ARG A 13 5.87 -8.69 -29.91
N ARG A 14 6.45 -8.57 -28.72
CA ARG A 14 6.81 -9.74 -27.90
C ARG A 14 5.99 -9.62 -26.64
N ARG A 15 4.95 -10.47 -26.51
CA ARG A 15 4.25 -10.67 -25.23
C ARG A 15 5.28 -11.30 -24.29
N ARG A 16 5.89 -10.49 -23.42
CA ARG A 16 6.17 -10.95 -22.07
C ARG A 16 4.88 -10.67 -21.30
N VAL A 17 4.33 -11.70 -20.68
CA VAL A 17 3.29 -11.54 -19.69
C VAL A 17 3.97 -10.80 -18.54
N ALA A 18 3.63 -9.53 -18.36
CA ALA A 18 3.89 -8.86 -17.10
C ALA A 18 2.99 -9.55 -16.08
N GLY A 19 3.57 -10.08 -15.00
CA GLY A 19 2.81 -10.44 -13.81
C GLY A 19 2.07 -9.19 -13.33
N GLY A 20 0.89 -9.37 -12.75
CA GLY A 20 0.11 -8.27 -12.20
C GLY A 20 0.86 -7.49 -11.11
N ALA A 21 0.32 -6.33 -10.74
CA ALA A 21 0.91 -5.29 -9.90
C ALA A 21 1.12 -5.67 -8.41
N TYR A 22 1.60 -6.88 -8.11
CA TYR A 22 1.63 -7.44 -6.76
C TYR A 22 3.00 -7.79 -6.23
N GLN A 23 4.03 -7.72 -7.08
CA GLN A 23 5.39 -8.10 -6.74
C GLN A 23 6.27 -6.86 -6.57
N GLY A 24 5.76 -5.80 -5.92
CA GLY A 24 6.31 -4.43 -5.99
C GLY A 24 7.83 -4.31 -6.02
N TRP A 25 8.55 -4.99 -5.12
CA TRP A 25 10.03 -5.01 -5.11
C TRP A 25 10.66 -6.03 -6.06
N ASP A 26 10.01 -7.17 -6.27
CA ASP A 26 10.46 -8.23 -7.19
C ASP A 26 10.33 -7.79 -8.66
N ASP A 27 9.29 -7.03 -9.01
CA ASP A 27 9.11 -6.42 -10.33
C ASP A 27 10.20 -5.38 -10.60
N ILE A 28 10.56 -4.56 -9.59
CA ILE A 28 11.62 -3.57 -9.67
C ILE A 28 12.99 -4.26 -9.79
N THR A 29 13.29 -5.23 -8.94
CA THR A 29 14.57 -5.95 -8.99
C THR A 29 14.71 -6.77 -10.28
N ALA A 30 13.65 -7.41 -10.76
CA ALA A 30 13.62 -8.08 -12.06
C ALA A 30 13.84 -7.12 -13.22
N ALA A 31 13.23 -5.92 -13.20
CA ALA A 31 13.45 -4.90 -14.21
C ALA A 31 14.89 -4.37 -14.23
N LEU A 32 15.54 -4.30 -13.05
CA LEU A 32 16.92 -3.84 -12.87
C LEU A 32 17.97 -4.96 -13.01
N GLY A 33 17.55 -6.21 -13.17
CA GLY A 33 18.44 -7.37 -13.24
C GLY A 33 19.12 -7.73 -11.91
N TRP A 34 18.52 -7.30 -10.80
CA TRP A 34 18.99 -7.60 -9.45
C TRP A 34 18.42 -8.94 -8.96
N PRO A 35 19.16 -9.67 -8.12
CA PRO A 35 18.61 -10.86 -7.47
C PRO A 35 17.46 -10.44 -6.55
N SER A 36 16.34 -11.18 -6.64
CA SER A 36 15.23 -11.06 -5.69
C SER A 36 15.73 -11.31 -4.27
N LEU A 37 15.26 -10.51 -3.32
CA LEU A 37 15.58 -10.71 -1.91
C LEU A 37 14.89 -12.00 -1.44
N PRO A 38 15.55 -12.84 -0.62
CA PRO A 38 14.91 -14.02 -0.07
C PRO A 38 13.67 -13.59 0.74
N GLY A 39 12.49 -13.94 0.24
CA GLY A 39 11.23 -13.66 0.93
C GLY A 39 11.26 -14.21 2.35
N GLU A 40 10.85 -13.39 3.32
CA GLU A 40 10.65 -13.82 4.70
C GLU A 40 9.65 -14.98 4.75
N ASN A 41 9.74 -15.80 5.82
CA ASN A 41 8.90 -16.98 6.03
C ASN A 41 7.44 -16.73 5.59
N PRO A 42 6.93 -17.45 4.58
CA PRO A 42 5.63 -17.13 3.97
C PRO A 42 4.46 -17.47 4.89
N GLN A 43 4.67 -18.31 5.90
CA GLN A 43 3.64 -18.72 6.84
C GLN A 43 3.73 -17.94 8.15
N ALA A 44 2.66 -17.22 8.48
CA ALA A 44 2.49 -16.62 9.79
C ALA A 44 2.25 -17.74 10.82
N VAL A 45 3.00 -17.74 11.93
CA VAL A 45 2.80 -18.69 13.03
C VAL A 45 1.61 -18.29 13.90
N SER A 46 1.30 -17.00 13.95
CA SER A 46 0.19 -16.43 14.70
C SER A 46 -0.36 -15.24 13.94
N LEU A 47 -1.67 -14.99 14.08
CA LEU A 47 -2.29 -13.79 13.57
C LEU A 47 -1.77 -12.54 14.30
N TYR A 48 -1.48 -12.64 15.59
CA TYR A 48 -1.00 -11.54 16.42
C TYR A 48 0.34 -11.89 17.08
N PRO A 49 1.46 -11.84 16.33
CA PRO A 49 2.77 -12.23 16.86
C PRO A 49 3.25 -11.35 18.01
N TYR A 50 2.78 -10.11 18.09
CA TYR A 50 3.14 -9.13 19.13
C TYR A 50 1.99 -8.82 20.10
N GLY A 51 0.89 -9.58 20.03
CA GLY A 51 -0.33 -9.30 20.77
C GLY A 51 -1.32 -8.44 19.96
N ARG A 52 -2.53 -8.30 20.50
CA ARG A 52 -3.65 -7.58 19.89
C ARG A 52 -3.82 -6.23 20.56
N ASP A 53 -4.08 -5.19 19.77
CA ASP A 53 -4.43 -3.87 20.25
C ASP A 53 -5.70 -3.39 19.54
N ASP A 54 -6.85 -3.52 20.21
CA ASP A 54 -8.15 -3.14 19.65
C ASP A 54 -8.31 -1.62 19.44
N ALA A 55 -7.35 -0.80 19.90
CA ALA A 55 -7.31 0.63 19.63
C ALA A 55 -6.74 0.97 18.25
N ASP A 56 -6.00 0.04 17.62
CA ASP A 56 -5.42 0.27 16.31
C ASP A 56 -6.48 0.24 15.20
N PRO A 57 -6.29 1.04 14.13
CA PRO A 57 -7.21 1.04 13.01
C PRO A 57 -7.23 -0.33 12.33
N ILE A 58 -8.38 -0.67 11.74
CA ILE A 58 -8.53 -1.89 10.95
C ILE A 58 -7.61 -1.83 9.74
N ALA A 59 -6.80 -2.86 9.57
CA ALA A 59 -5.96 -3.07 8.40
C ALA A 59 -6.60 -4.08 7.44
N TYR A 60 -7.16 -5.17 7.97
CA TYR A 60 -7.64 -6.29 7.16
C TYR A 60 -9.08 -6.65 7.47
N VAL A 61 -9.79 -7.09 6.43
CA VAL A 61 -11.13 -7.65 6.54
C VAL A 61 -11.19 -9.04 5.94
N VAL A 62 -11.75 -10.00 6.68
CA VAL A 62 -11.99 -11.36 6.18
C VAL A 62 -13.49 -11.59 6.10
N THR A 63 -14.01 -12.03 4.96
CA THR A 63 -15.40 -12.46 4.84
C THR A 63 -15.49 -13.96 4.63
N ALA A 64 -16.34 -14.64 5.40
CA ALA A 64 -16.56 -16.07 5.28
C ALA A 64 -18.05 -16.38 5.50
N GLY A 65 -18.71 -16.92 4.47
CA GLY A 65 -20.18 -17.00 4.45
C GLY A 65 -20.81 -15.61 4.62
N ASP A 66 -21.75 -15.48 5.54
CA ASP A 66 -22.47 -14.23 5.82
C ASP A 66 -21.77 -13.35 6.88
N HIS A 67 -20.55 -13.70 7.28
CA HIS A 67 -19.81 -13.00 8.32
C HIS A 67 -18.63 -12.21 7.75
N ALA A 68 -18.38 -11.05 8.35
CA ALA A 68 -17.21 -10.21 8.11
C ALA A 68 -16.45 -10.00 9.43
N TYR A 69 -15.13 -10.16 9.38
CA TYR A 69 -14.24 -10.09 10.53
C TYR A 69 -13.17 -9.03 10.30
N ALA A 70 -12.85 -8.27 11.33
CA ALA A 70 -11.90 -7.16 11.30
C ALA A 70 -10.61 -7.53 12.03
N PHE A 71 -9.47 -7.12 11.47
CA PHE A 71 -8.14 -7.28 12.05
C PHE A 71 -7.37 -5.97 11.94
N ASP A 72 -6.69 -5.59 13.01
CA ASP A 72 -5.91 -4.35 13.10
C ASP A 72 -4.51 -4.48 12.45
N TYR A 73 -3.74 -3.38 12.44
CA TYR A 73 -2.39 -3.33 11.84
C TYR A 73 -1.35 -4.19 12.55
N ASN A 74 -1.58 -4.65 13.79
CA ASN A 74 -0.68 -5.59 14.45
C ASN A 74 -0.92 -7.04 14.01
N ALA A 75 -2.02 -7.28 13.29
CA ALA A 75 -2.26 -8.58 12.69
C ALA A 75 -1.27 -8.84 11.54
N SER A 76 -0.80 -10.08 11.44
CA SER A 76 -0.20 -10.57 10.21
C SER A 76 -1.25 -10.60 9.09
N GLN A 77 -0.82 -10.44 7.84
CA GLN A 77 -1.68 -10.61 6.67
C GLN A 77 -2.47 -11.94 6.77
N PRO A 78 -3.83 -11.92 6.83
CA PRO A 78 -4.61 -13.10 7.20
C PRO A 78 -4.39 -14.32 6.30
N TRP A 79 -4.15 -14.10 5.01
CA TRP A 79 -3.87 -15.18 4.05
C TRP A 79 -2.56 -15.93 4.34
N ARG A 80 -1.61 -15.33 5.07
CA ARG A 80 -0.34 -15.98 5.48
C ARG A 80 -0.51 -16.99 6.60
N LEU A 81 -1.60 -16.91 7.37
CA LEU A 81 -1.91 -17.93 8.38
C LEU A 81 -2.41 -19.23 7.72
N GLY A 82 -2.88 -19.15 6.48
CA GLY A 82 -3.36 -20.30 5.74
C GLY A 82 -4.70 -20.80 6.25
N ALA A 83 -5.00 -22.07 5.97
CA ALA A 83 -6.25 -22.72 6.39
C ALA A 83 -6.51 -22.68 7.92
N ALA A 84 -5.47 -22.51 8.74
CA ALA A 84 -5.59 -22.33 10.19
C ALA A 84 -6.38 -21.06 10.57
N LEU A 85 -6.47 -20.07 9.67
CA LEU A 85 -7.31 -18.88 9.88
C LEU A 85 -8.78 -19.25 10.15
N LEU A 86 -9.29 -20.32 9.54
CA LEU A 86 -10.69 -20.74 9.69
C LEU A 86 -11.06 -21.07 11.15
N ASP A 87 -10.10 -21.54 11.94
CA ASP A 87 -10.29 -21.85 13.36
C ASP A 87 -10.31 -20.58 14.23
N GLU A 88 -9.68 -19.49 13.76
CA GLU A 88 -9.59 -18.20 14.46
C GLU A 88 -10.80 -17.29 14.22
N LEU A 89 -11.42 -17.37 13.03
CA LEU A 89 -12.53 -16.49 12.62
C LEU A 89 -13.67 -16.43 13.66
N PRO A 90 -14.18 -17.54 14.22
CA PRO A 90 -15.32 -17.47 15.15
C PRO A 90 -15.05 -16.66 16.43
N SER A 91 -13.79 -16.46 16.80
CA SER A 91 -13.37 -15.67 17.97
C SER A 91 -12.95 -14.23 17.63
N SER A 92 -12.91 -13.91 16.33
CA SER A 92 -12.44 -12.63 15.82
C SER A 92 -13.51 -11.53 15.94
N ARG A 93 -13.08 -10.28 15.99
CA ARG A 93 -13.97 -9.12 16.01
C ARG A 93 -14.79 -9.07 14.72
N SER A 94 -16.10 -8.84 14.83
CA SER A 94 -16.95 -8.59 13.67
C SER A 94 -16.63 -7.23 13.06
N PHE A 95 -16.59 -7.17 11.73
CA PHE A 95 -16.41 -5.95 10.97
C PHE A 95 -17.73 -5.18 10.83
N SER A 96 -17.68 -3.85 10.97
CA SER A 96 -18.76 -2.93 10.63
C SER A 96 -18.34 -1.97 9.52
N ALA A 97 -19.26 -1.70 8.59
CA ALA A 97 -19.05 -0.77 7.48
C ALA A 97 -18.89 0.70 7.91
N GLU A 98 -19.21 1.02 9.16
CA GLU A 98 -19.03 2.37 9.75
C GLU A 98 -17.58 2.60 10.21
N GLU A 99 -16.73 1.58 10.17
CA GLU A 99 -15.33 1.66 10.53
C GLU A 99 -14.47 2.22 9.37
N ALA A 100 -13.15 2.27 9.55
CA ALA A 100 -12.24 2.77 8.53
C ALA A 100 -12.13 1.83 7.31
N MET A 101 -11.71 2.38 6.17
CA MET A 101 -11.40 1.60 4.96
C MET A 101 -10.17 0.72 5.24
N PRO A 102 -10.27 -0.62 5.17
CA PRO A 102 -9.11 -1.49 5.32
C PRO A 102 -8.15 -1.34 4.14
N VAL A 103 -6.89 -1.77 4.32
CA VAL A 103 -5.88 -1.76 3.25
C VAL A 103 -5.94 -3.01 2.38
N ALA A 104 -6.55 -4.09 2.89
CA ALA A 104 -6.73 -5.32 2.12
C ALA A 104 -7.89 -6.17 2.65
N GLY A 105 -8.34 -7.11 1.84
CA GLY A 105 -9.38 -8.05 2.23
C GLY A 105 -9.25 -9.44 1.62
N LEU A 106 -9.72 -10.43 2.38
CA LEU A 106 -9.77 -11.84 2.00
C LEU A 106 -11.23 -12.31 2.06
N HIS A 107 -11.77 -12.74 0.93
CA HIS A 107 -13.05 -13.44 0.87
C HIS A 107 -12.81 -14.96 0.82
N LEU A 108 -13.59 -15.72 1.59
CA LEU A 108 -13.55 -17.18 1.65
C LEU A 108 -14.93 -17.76 1.33
N ASP A 109 -15.06 -18.37 0.16
CA ASP A 109 -16.16 -19.28 -0.19
C ASP A 109 -15.78 -20.69 0.31
N ILE A 110 -16.21 -21.00 1.53
CA ILE A 110 -15.90 -22.27 2.21
C ILE A 110 -16.43 -23.48 1.44
N PRO A 111 -17.71 -23.51 0.99
CA PRO A 111 -18.23 -24.65 0.23
C PRO A 111 -17.47 -24.93 -1.07
N ALA A 112 -17.10 -23.89 -1.83
CA ALA A 112 -16.38 -24.06 -3.09
C ALA A 112 -14.86 -24.13 -2.93
N LYS A 113 -14.33 -23.87 -1.71
CA LYS A 113 -12.90 -23.67 -1.44
C LYS A 113 -12.28 -22.64 -2.39
N ARG A 114 -12.89 -21.46 -2.48
CA ARG A 114 -12.37 -20.35 -3.28
C ARG A 114 -12.05 -19.18 -2.39
N ALA A 115 -10.96 -18.51 -2.71
CA ALA A 115 -10.55 -17.28 -2.05
C ALA A 115 -10.39 -16.16 -3.05
N GLY A 116 -10.83 -14.97 -2.63
CA GLY A 116 -10.57 -13.72 -3.32
C GLY A 116 -9.73 -12.81 -2.45
N VAL A 117 -8.66 -12.23 -3.00
CA VAL A 117 -7.83 -11.26 -2.29
C VAL A 117 -7.76 -9.98 -3.09
N TRP A 118 -8.11 -8.86 -2.45
CA TRP A 118 -7.76 -7.51 -2.91
C TRP A 118 -6.82 -6.88 -1.89
N CYS A 119 -5.88 -6.06 -2.35
CA CYS A 119 -4.84 -5.48 -1.51
C CYS A 119 -4.24 -4.24 -2.18
N ILE A 120 -4.06 -3.16 -1.42
CA ILE A 120 -3.31 -1.98 -1.90
C ILE A 120 -1.81 -2.07 -1.62
N GLU A 121 -1.40 -3.09 -0.86
CA GLU A 121 -0.01 -3.40 -0.53
C GLU A 121 0.52 -4.56 -1.41
N PRO A 122 1.85 -4.69 -1.57
CA PRO A 122 2.44 -5.84 -2.23
C PRO A 122 2.04 -7.18 -1.58
N LEU A 123 1.70 -8.17 -2.40
CA LEU A 123 1.39 -9.53 -1.96
C LEU A 123 2.57 -10.50 -2.12
N ASP A 124 3.69 -10.02 -2.67
CA ASP A 124 5.00 -10.67 -2.86
C ASP A 124 4.96 -12.20 -2.75
N GLY A 125 4.86 -12.91 -3.87
CA GLY A 125 4.95 -14.38 -3.89
C GLY A 125 3.69 -15.15 -3.47
N LEU A 126 2.59 -14.48 -3.07
CA LEU A 126 1.37 -15.14 -2.59
C LEU A 126 0.85 -16.27 -3.50
N GLU A 127 0.74 -16.05 -4.82
CA GLU A 127 0.26 -17.09 -5.75
C GLU A 127 1.10 -18.38 -5.70
N SER A 128 2.42 -18.24 -5.49
CA SER A 128 3.33 -19.38 -5.41
C SER A 128 3.20 -20.14 -4.09
N TRP A 129 2.95 -19.43 -2.99
CA TRP A 129 2.81 -20.03 -1.66
C TRP A 129 1.39 -20.51 -1.36
N TRP A 130 0.40 -19.98 -2.08
CA TRP A 130 -1.01 -20.24 -1.87
C TRP A 130 -1.36 -21.74 -1.75
N PRO A 131 -0.88 -22.64 -2.64
CA PRO A 131 -1.22 -24.06 -2.54
C PRO A 131 -0.72 -24.72 -1.24
N SER A 132 0.34 -24.18 -0.64
CA SER A 132 0.90 -24.68 0.62
C SER A 132 0.16 -24.11 1.83
N LEU A 133 -0.22 -22.83 1.78
CA LEU A 133 -0.94 -22.14 2.85
C LEU A 133 -2.41 -22.54 2.92
N TRP A 134 -3.05 -22.71 1.76
CA TRP A 134 -4.47 -23.04 1.61
C TRP A 134 -4.66 -24.31 0.75
N PRO A 135 -4.35 -25.50 1.28
CA PRO A 135 -4.41 -26.74 0.51
C PRO A 135 -5.80 -27.01 -0.07
N GLY A 136 -5.86 -27.12 -1.40
CA GLY A 136 -7.09 -27.39 -2.13
C GLY A 136 -8.03 -26.20 -2.28
N TRP A 137 -7.56 -24.98 -2.02
CA TRP A 137 -8.30 -23.75 -2.31
C TRP A 137 -7.82 -23.10 -3.61
N GLU A 138 -8.76 -22.57 -4.39
CA GLU A 138 -8.46 -21.73 -5.56
C GLU A 138 -8.29 -20.27 -5.12
N LEU A 139 -7.30 -19.57 -5.68
CA LEU A 139 -7.06 -18.14 -5.44
C LEU A 139 -7.50 -17.30 -6.65
N SER A 140 -8.17 -16.20 -6.39
CA SER A 140 -8.38 -15.10 -7.33
C SER A 140 -7.84 -13.81 -6.73
N LEU A 141 -6.99 -13.10 -7.46
CA LEU A 141 -6.53 -11.78 -7.10
C LEU A 141 -7.44 -10.73 -7.77
N TRP A 142 -7.84 -9.72 -7.01
CA TRP A 142 -8.84 -8.71 -7.38
C TRP A 142 -8.28 -7.28 -7.44
N ASP A 143 -6.96 -7.16 -7.49
CA ASP A 143 -6.20 -5.91 -7.50
C ASP A 143 -6.52 -5.08 -6.25
N ASP A 144 -6.78 -3.80 -6.42
CA ASP A 144 -7.27 -2.89 -5.39
C ASP A 144 -8.82 -2.82 -5.36
N ASP A 145 -9.51 -3.72 -6.07
CA ASP A 145 -10.97 -3.70 -6.19
C ASP A 145 -11.66 -4.41 -5.02
N ALA A 146 -11.80 -3.65 -3.93
CA ALA A 146 -12.58 -4.04 -2.75
C ALA A 146 -14.06 -4.36 -3.07
N GLY A 147 -14.59 -3.92 -4.22
CA GLY A 147 -15.98 -4.12 -4.63
C GLY A 147 -16.36 -5.59 -4.89
N HIS A 148 -15.38 -6.48 -5.06
CA HIS A 148 -15.61 -7.92 -5.18
C HIS A 148 -15.98 -8.60 -3.85
N GLN A 149 -15.64 -8.00 -2.71
CA GLN A 149 -15.92 -8.59 -1.42
C GLN A 149 -17.40 -8.40 -1.05
N PRO A 150 -18.10 -9.42 -0.51
CA PRO A 150 -19.53 -9.34 -0.22
C PRO A 150 -19.83 -8.57 1.08
N VAL A 151 -19.21 -7.41 1.25
CA VAL A 151 -19.42 -6.48 2.37
C VAL A 151 -19.39 -5.06 1.83
N ARG A 152 -20.11 -4.14 2.47
CA ARG A 152 -20.03 -2.73 2.12
C ARG A 152 -18.88 -2.08 2.89
N PHE A 153 -18.04 -1.37 2.15
CA PHE A 153 -17.03 -0.50 2.72
C PHE A 153 -17.55 0.93 2.86
N PRO A 154 -16.98 1.72 3.78
CA PRO A 154 -17.21 3.15 3.81
C PRO A 154 -16.87 3.77 2.44
N ALA A 155 -17.54 4.87 2.10
CA ALA A 155 -17.22 5.60 0.88
C ALA A 155 -15.79 6.14 0.97
N PHE A 156 -15.00 5.91 -0.08
CA PHE A 156 -13.65 6.44 -0.18
C PHE A 156 -13.69 7.94 -0.51
N ASP A 157 -13.28 8.77 0.45
CA ASP A 157 -13.16 10.22 0.26
C ASP A 157 -11.83 10.54 -0.42
N LEU A 158 -11.82 10.47 -1.75
CA LEU A 158 -10.63 10.70 -2.56
C LEU A 158 -10.03 12.09 -2.32
N ASP A 159 -10.85 13.12 -2.18
CA ASP A 159 -10.37 14.49 -1.98
C ASP A 159 -9.64 14.62 -0.64
N ARG A 160 -10.21 14.04 0.44
CA ARG A 160 -9.53 13.97 1.74
C ARG A 160 -8.20 13.23 1.65
N TRP A 161 -8.16 12.06 1.02
CA TRP A 161 -6.94 11.25 0.97
C TRP A 161 -5.86 11.87 0.08
N LEU A 162 -6.23 12.55 -1.02
CA LEU A 162 -5.30 13.34 -1.82
C LEU A 162 -4.73 14.52 -1.02
N TYR A 163 -5.56 15.17 -0.19
CA TYR A 163 -5.10 16.21 0.72
C TYR A 163 -4.11 15.66 1.76
N GLU A 164 -4.44 14.55 2.43
CA GLU A 164 -3.53 13.91 3.40
C GLU A 164 -2.22 13.44 2.75
N LEU A 165 -2.27 12.93 1.51
CA LEU A 165 -1.08 12.56 0.75
C LEU A 165 -0.23 13.80 0.42
N ALA A 166 -0.84 14.89 -0.03
CA ALA A 166 -0.15 16.14 -0.31
C ALA A 166 0.51 16.71 0.97
N GLU A 167 -0.19 16.67 2.11
CA GLU A 167 0.36 17.06 3.42
C GLU A 167 1.58 16.20 3.80
N ARG A 168 1.51 14.88 3.59
CA ARG A 168 2.64 13.97 3.87
C ARG A 168 3.83 14.22 2.96
N VAL A 169 3.60 14.44 1.66
CA VAL A 169 4.68 14.83 0.73
C VAL A 169 5.31 16.13 1.19
N HIS A 170 4.51 17.13 1.58
CA HIS A 170 5.02 18.39 2.08
C HIS A 170 5.86 18.22 3.36
N ARG A 171 5.33 17.49 4.35
CA ARG A 171 5.92 17.32 5.69
C ARG A 171 7.14 16.39 5.70
N HIS A 172 7.11 15.31 4.93
CA HIS A 172 8.07 14.20 5.06
C HIS A 172 9.10 14.13 3.93
N TRP A 173 8.91 14.81 2.79
CA TRP A 173 9.99 14.94 1.81
C TRP A 173 11.01 15.98 2.27
N ALA A 174 12.08 15.46 2.87
CA ALA A 174 13.24 16.25 3.24
C ALA A 174 13.93 16.81 1.99
N VAL A 175 13.69 18.09 1.72
CA VAL A 175 14.36 18.86 0.67
C VAL A 175 15.47 19.68 1.31
N ARG A 176 16.68 19.60 0.74
CA ARG A 176 17.89 20.19 1.31
C ARG A 176 17.75 21.70 1.53
N GLU A 177 17.19 22.40 0.55
CA GLU A 177 16.91 23.83 0.61
C GLU A 177 15.90 24.18 1.72
N THR A 178 14.92 23.32 1.98
CA THR A 178 13.93 23.53 3.05
C THR A 178 14.59 23.36 4.42
N LEU A 179 15.38 22.30 4.62
CA LEU A 179 16.14 22.08 5.86
C LEU A 179 17.08 23.27 6.16
N MET A 180 17.84 23.71 5.15
CA MET A 180 18.74 24.86 5.29
C MET A 180 17.98 26.15 5.62
N ALA A 181 16.81 26.39 5.00
CA ALA A 181 15.98 27.56 5.30
C ALA A 181 15.46 27.57 6.75
N HIS A 182 15.25 26.39 7.35
CA HIS A 182 14.88 26.22 8.74
C HIS A 182 16.09 26.14 9.71
N GLY A 183 17.32 26.35 9.22
CA GLY A 183 18.54 26.32 10.04
C GLY A 183 18.99 24.92 10.46
N LEU A 184 18.44 23.87 9.83
CA LEU A 184 18.84 22.49 10.05
C LEU A 184 20.01 22.12 9.14
N ASP A 185 21.00 21.40 9.69
CA ASP A 185 22.13 20.88 8.92
C ASP A 185 21.72 19.56 8.23
N PRO A 186 21.59 19.52 6.88
CA PRO A 186 21.22 18.31 6.17
C PRO A 186 22.27 17.19 6.28
N ASP A 187 23.51 17.50 6.66
CA ASP A 187 24.58 16.52 6.88
C ASP A 187 24.82 16.25 8.39
N GLY A 188 24.00 16.83 9.26
CA GLY A 188 24.12 16.73 10.71
C GLY A 188 23.53 15.45 11.31
N PRO A 189 23.76 15.17 12.61
CA PRO A 189 23.29 13.95 13.27
C PRO A 189 21.76 13.78 13.28
N GLU A 190 20.99 14.86 13.11
CA GLU A 190 19.52 14.83 13.04
C GLU A 190 19.00 14.31 11.70
N SER A 191 19.82 14.33 10.64
CA SER A 191 19.47 13.76 9.33
C SER A 191 19.70 12.24 9.26
N VAL A 192 20.20 11.61 10.34
CA VAL A 192 20.50 10.17 10.43
C VAL A 192 19.25 9.30 10.51
N ILE A 193 18.05 9.89 10.61
CA ILE A 193 16.81 9.13 10.47
C ILE A 193 16.75 8.57 9.04
N GLY A 194 16.70 7.24 8.90
CA GLY A 194 16.89 6.55 7.62
C GLY A 194 15.99 7.04 6.47
N PHE A 195 14.77 7.51 6.77
CA PHE A 195 13.91 8.11 5.75
C PHE A 195 14.44 9.48 5.26
N VAL A 196 14.98 10.33 6.13
CA VAL A 196 15.50 11.68 5.76
C VAL A 196 16.70 11.55 4.83
N GLN A 197 17.65 10.66 5.15
CA GLN A 197 18.80 10.37 4.30
C GLN A 197 18.41 9.82 2.92
N SER A 198 17.45 8.89 2.87
CA SER A 198 16.96 8.36 1.59
C SER A 198 16.37 9.46 0.71
N HIS A 199 15.68 10.45 1.28
CA HIS A 199 15.12 11.56 0.51
C HIS A 199 16.22 12.52 0.06
N LEU A 200 17.15 12.91 0.94
CA LEU A 200 18.26 13.80 0.57
C LEU A 200 19.16 13.20 -0.52
N ALA A 201 19.34 11.88 -0.53
CA ALA A 201 20.13 11.18 -1.55
C ALA A 201 19.52 11.24 -2.96
N THR A 202 18.22 11.51 -3.09
CA THR A 202 17.57 11.65 -4.40
C THR A 202 17.92 12.96 -5.11
N GLY A 203 18.39 13.97 -4.36
CA GLY A 203 18.68 15.29 -4.91
C GLY A 203 17.44 16.08 -5.34
N LEU A 204 16.25 15.73 -4.85
CA LEU A 204 15.01 16.44 -5.12
C LEU A 204 15.08 17.89 -4.65
N THR A 205 14.63 18.81 -5.50
CA THR A 205 14.55 20.24 -5.20
C THR A 205 13.16 20.61 -4.67
N VAL A 206 13.02 21.85 -4.17
CA VAL A 206 11.70 22.42 -3.81
C VAL A 206 10.77 22.42 -5.01
N GLN A 207 11.29 22.72 -6.21
CA GLN A 207 10.50 22.74 -7.43
C GLN A 207 9.95 21.35 -7.79
N ASP A 208 10.74 20.29 -7.59
CA ASP A 208 10.30 18.91 -7.84
C ASP A 208 9.20 18.50 -6.86
N ARG A 209 9.37 18.83 -5.57
CA ARG A 209 8.33 18.60 -4.55
C ARG A 209 7.04 19.34 -4.90
N ASP A 210 7.13 20.62 -5.23
CA ASP A 210 5.96 21.45 -5.52
C ASP A 210 5.24 20.98 -6.80
N ALA A 211 5.97 20.51 -7.80
CA ALA A 211 5.38 19.88 -8.99
C ALA A 211 4.62 18.59 -8.66
N VAL A 212 5.09 17.79 -7.70
CA VAL A 212 4.39 16.60 -7.21
C VAL A 212 3.14 16.99 -6.39
N LEU A 213 3.23 18.01 -5.54
CA LEU A 213 2.08 18.53 -4.80
C LEU A 213 0.96 18.99 -5.76
N ASP A 214 1.31 19.75 -6.80
CA ASP A 214 0.34 20.20 -7.81
C ASP A 214 -0.22 19.03 -8.66
N ALA A 215 0.54 17.95 -8.83
CA ALA A 215 0.04 16.75 -9.51
C ALA A 215 -0.94 15.93 -8.65
N ILE A 216 -0.73 15.90 -7.32
CA ILE A 216 -1.62 15.22 -6.37
C ILE A 216 -2.91 16.03 -6.16
N LEU A 217 -2.78 17.34 -5.95
CA LEU A 217 -3.88 18.23 -5.67
C LEU A 217 -3.60 19.59 -6.34
N PRO A 218 -4.19 19.89 -7.51
CA PRO A 218 -3.87 21.10 -8.27
C PRO A 218 -4.04 22.40 -7.45
N GLY A 219 -3.00 23.22 -7.35
CA GLY A 219 -3.01 24.47 -6.57
C GLY A 219 -2.74 24.30 -5.07
N SER A 220 -2.42 23.08 -4.62
CA SER A 220 -2.14 22.76 -3.22
C SER A 220 -0.80 23.29 -2.72
N ALA A 221 0.20 23.46 -3.60
CA ALA A 221 1.50 24.02 -3.22
C ALA A 221 1.36 25.42 -2.58
N THR A 222 0.38 26.22 -3.01
CA THR A 222 0.11 27.54 -2.40
C THR A 222 -0.71 27.44 -1.12
N THR A 223 -1.59 26.44 -1.02
CA THR A 223 -2.57 26.29 0.07
C THR A 223 -1.97 25.62 1.31
N ILE A 224 -1.14 24.58 1.12
CA ILE A 224 -0.48 23.85 2.22
C ILE A 224 0.63 24.72 2.86
N ASN A 225 1.42 25.42 2.04
CA ASN A 225 2.41 26.38 2.51
C ASN A 225 1.80 27.51 3.37
N ALA A 226 0.55 27.91 3.11
CA ALA A 226 -0.15 28.92 3.90
C ALA A 226 -0.65 28.40 5.26
N ALA A 227 -0.96 27.10 5.36
CA ALA A 227 -1.39 26.44 6.60
C ALA A 227 -0.19 26.19 7.56
N ASP A 228 0.98 25.85 7.03
CA ASP A 228 2.20 25.61 7.83
C ASP A 228 2.78 26.90 8.43
N ALA A 229 2.57 28.06 7.81
CA ALA A 229 2.94 29.36 8.37
C ALA A 229 2.22 29.70 9.71
N ALA A 230 1.17 28.95 10.06
CA ALA A 230 0.45 29.04 11.33
C ALA A 230 0.88 27.99 12.37
N LEU A 231 1.51 26.88 11.95
CA LEU A 231 1.95 25.77 12.81
C LEU A 231 3.36 25.98 13.40
N PHE A 232 4.18 26.82 12.76
CA PHE A 232 5.54 27.17 13.21
C PHE A 232 5.66 28.61 13.76
N ARG A 233 4.56 29.21 14.24
CA ARG A 233 4.55 30.44 15.04
C ARG A 233 4.28 30.17 16.51
#